data_AF-A0A941EKQ9-F1
#
_entry.id   AF-A0A941EKQ9-F1
#
_cell.length_a   1.000
_cell.length_b   1.000
_cell.length_c   1.000
_cell.angle_alpha   90.00
_cell.angle_beta   90.00
_cell.angle_gamma   90.00
#
_symmetry.space_group_name_H-M   'P 1'
#
loop_
_entity.id
_entity.type
_entity.pdbx_description
1 polymer ?
#
loop_
_entity_poly.entity_id
_entity_poly.type
_entity_poly.pdbx_seq_one_letter_code
_entity_poly.pdbx_strand_id
1 'polypeptide(L)'
;MPSQPTHRPAAPVAALLGLGLLVLLGGWLIAAPFVLGYHGADDQRRGAAWTAATRVDVSAGAAVLAVAVAALLGYTASSAAWQARYRRGNDGA
;
A
#
# COMPACT_ATOMS: atom_id res chain seq x y z
N MET A 1 24.92 24.46 -28.85
CA MET A 1 23.72 24.45 -27.96
C MET A 1 23.92 23.36 -26.93
N PRO A 2 23.87 23.64 -25.62
CA PRO A 2 23.98 22.59 -24.61
C PRO A 2 22.67 21.81 -24.57
N SER A 3 22.75 20.50 -24.78
CA SER A 3 21.65 19.55 -24.60
C SER A 3 21.30 19.48 -23.11
N GLN A 4 20.08 19.90 -22.75
CA GLN A 4 19.57 19.70 -21.40
C GLN A 4 19.50 18.19 -21.09
N PRO A 5 20.05 17.73 -19.95
CA PRO A 5 19.84 16.37 -19.49
C PRO A 5 18.35 16.21 -19.16
N THR A 6 17.64 15.47 -20.01
CA THR A 6 16.25 15.09 -19.78
C THR A 6 16.22 14.09 -18.62
N HIS A 7 15.92 14.57 -17.42
CA HIS A 7 15.69 13.71 -16.27
C HIS A 7 14.42 12.90 -16.54
N ARG A 8 14.57 11.67 -17.04
CA ARG A 8 13.44 10.78 -17.30
C ARG A 8 12.71 10.52 -15.99
N PRO A 9 11.38 10.68 -15.94
CA PRO A 9 10.63 10.57 -14.69
C PRO A 9 10.70 9.14 -14.16
N ALA A 10 11.36 8.96 -13.01
CA ALA A 10 11.32 7.74 -12.18
C ALA A 10 9.95 7.54 -11.49
N ALA A 11 8.96 8.37 -11.85
CA ALA A 11 7.62 8.44 -11.26
C ALA A 11 6.89 7.10 -11.10
N PRO A 12 6.90 6.14 -12.07
CA PRO A 12 6.14 4.90 -11.89
C PRO A 12 6.77 3.97 -10.84
N VAL A 13 8.11 3.89 -10.77
CA VAL A 13 8.80 3.04 -9.79
C VAL A 13 8.66 3.63 -8.39
N ALA A 14 8.82 4.95 -8.25
CA ALA A 14 8.64 5.63 -6.96
C ALA A 14 7.22 5.47 -6.42
N ALA A 15 6.19 5.55 -7.27
CA ALA A 15 4.80 5.33 -6.87
C ALA A 15 4.55 3.90 -6.38
N LEU A 16 5.09 2.89 -7.08
CA LEU A 16 4.97 1.49 -6.68
C LEU A 16 5.71 1.21 -5.36
N LEU A 17 6.91 1.78 -5.18
CA LEU A 17 7.64 1.68 -3.92
C LEU A 17 6.88 2.35 -2.76
N GLY A 18 6.30 3.52 -3.00
CA GLY A 18 5.47 4.21 -2.00
C GLY A 18 4.22 3.39 -1.62
N LEU A 19 3.54 2.79 -2.60
CA LEU A 19 2.40 1.90 -2.35
C LEU A 19 2.82 0.63 -1.60
N GLY A 20 3.95 0.02 -1.99
CA GLY A 20 4.51 -1.13 -1.28
C GLY A 20 4.83 -0.81 0.18
N LEU A 21 5.42 0.36 0.44
CA LEU A 21 5.70 0.82 1.79
C LEU A 21 4.41 1.03 2.60
N LEU A 22 3.35 1.58 2.01
CA LEU A 22 2.05 1.75 2.67
C LEU A 22 1.39 0.41 3.00
N VAL A 23 1.47 -0.58 2.11
CA VAL A 23 0.99 -1.94 2.38
C VAL A 23 1.74 -2.56 3.56
N LEU A 24 3.07 -2.45 3.57
CA LEU A 24 3.91 -2.95 4.67
C LEU A 24 3.60 -2.23 5.98
N LEU A 25 3.43 -0.90 5.95
CA LEU A 25 3.09 -0.11 7.12
C LEU A 25 1.72 -0.48 7.67
N GLY A 26 0.70 -0.60 6.81
CA GLY A 26 -0.64 -1.00 7.21
C GLY A 26 -0.67 -2.41 7.81
N GLY A 27 0.02 -3.36 7.17
CA GLY A 27 0.17 -4.72 7.69
C GLY A 27 0.94 -4.76 9.02
N TRP A 28 2.01 -3.97 9.15
CA TRP A 28 2.76 -3.85 10.39
C TRP A 28 1.92 -3.28 11.52
N LEU A 29 1.15 -2.20 11.28
CA LEU A 29 0.25 -1.63 12.30
C LEU A 29 -0.78 -2.65 12.81
N ILE A 30 -1.32 -3.49 11.91
CA ILE A 30 -2.23 -4.57 12.32
C ILE A 30 -1.49 -5.62 13.18
N ALA A 31 -0.27 -5.99 12.80
CA ALA A 31 0.49 -7.05 13.46
C ALA A 31 1.20 -6.60 14.75
N ALA A 32 1.60 -5.33 14.83
CA ALA A 32 2.50 -4.79 15.85
C ALA A 32 2.02 -5.05 17.29
N PRO A 33 0.73 -4.89 17.64
CA PRO A 33 0.26 -5.18 19.00
C PRO A 33 0.47 -6.64 19.44
N PHE A 34 0.39 -7.57 18.49
CA PHE A 34 0.54 -9.00 18.71
C PHE A 34 2.01 -9.43 18.72
N VAL A 35 2.83 -8.81 17.87
CA VAL A 35 4.27 -9.10 17.77
C VAL A 35 5.04 -8.51 18.94
N LEU A 36 4.71 -7.29 19.34
CA LEU A 36 5.42 -6.55 20.40
C LEU A 36 4.88 -6.86 21.81
N GLY A 37 3.81 -7.64 21.93
CA GLY A 37 3.25 -8.00 23.23
C GLY A 37 2.76 -6.78 24.01
N TYR A 38 2.13 -5.80 23.33
CA TYR A 38 1.50 -4.64 24.02
C TYR A 38 0.33 -5.03 24.94
N HIS A 39 -0.04 -6.30 24.89
CA HIS A 39 -0.83 -6.96 25.89
C HIS A 39 0.14 -7.44 26.99
N GLY A 40 0.08 -6.83 28.17
CA GLY A 40 0.93 -7.23 29.30
C GLY A 40 0.93 -8.75 29.49
N ALA A 41 2.05 -9.30 29.98
CA ALA A 41 2.31 -10.74 30.07
C ALA A 41 1.20 -11.58 30.75
N ASP A 42 0.26 -10.95 31.47
CA ASP A 42 -0.88 -11.58 32.14
C ASP A 42 -2.25 -11.42 31.41
N ASP A 43 -2.33 -10.58 30.38
CA ASP A 43 -3.59 -10.10 29.79
C ASP A 43 -3.96 -10.77 28.45
N GLN A 44 -3.13 -11.65 27.87
CA GLN A 44 -3.51 -12.46 26.69
C GLN A 44 -4.03 -13.86 27.04
N ARG A 45 -4.74 -14.01 28.16
CA ARG A 45 -5.60 -15.19 28.31
C ARG A 45 -6.66 -15.12 27.21
N ARG A 46 -6.88 -16.21 26.47
CA ARG A 46 -7.95 -16.32 25.44
C ARG A 46 -9.24 -15.70 25.98
N GLY A 47 -9.68 -14.59 25.40
CA GLY A 47 -10.91 -13.88 25.79
C GLY A 47 -10.73 -12.51 26.44
N ALA A 48 -9.51 -12.04 26.68
CA ALA A 48 -9.28 -10.68 27.18
C ALA A 48 -9.67 -9.61 26.14
N ALA A 49 -10.23 -8.50 26.64
CA ALA A 49 -10.66 -7.39 25.80
C ALA A 49 -9.46 -6.68 25.17
N TRP A 50 -9.59 -6.26 23.90
CA TRP A 50 -8.56 -5.47 23.25
C TRP A 50 -8.35 -4.14 23.99
N THR A 51 -7.09 -3.76 24.18
CA THR A 51 -6.76 -2.43 24.69
C THR A 51 -7.20 -1.36 23.67
N ALA A 52 -7.34 -0.11 24.13
CA ALA A 52 -7.63 1.01 23.23
C ALA A 52 -6.52 1.18 22.17
N ALA A 53 -5.26 1.01 22.56
CA ALA A 53 -4.11 1.06 21.66
C ALA A 53 -4.20 0.02 20.54
N THR A 54 -4.45 -1.25 20.88
CA THR A 54 -4.62 -2.32 19.88
C THR A 54 -5.76 -2.02 18.90
N ARG A 55 -6.89 -1.50 19.40
CA ARG A 55 -8.01 -1.10 18.52
C ARG A 55 -7.60 -0.01 17.53
N VAL A 56 -6.88 1.00 17.99
CA VAL A 56 -6.39 2.09 17.14
C VAL A 56 -5.38 1.57 16.12
N ASP A 57 -4.39 0.78 16.53
CA ASP A 57 -3.35 0.27 15.63
C ASP A 57 -3.94 -0.63 14.53
N VAL A 58 -4.84 -1.55 14.91
CA VAL A 58 -5.50 -2.45 13.94
C VAL A 58 -6.42 -1.69 13.00
N SER A 59 -7.24 -0.75 13.51
CA SER A 59 -8.17 0.01 12.67
C SER A 59 -7.46 0.98 11.73
N ALA A 60 -6.43 1.68 12.21
CA ALA A 60 -5.59 2.55 11.40
C ALA A 60 -4.80 1.75 10.37
N GLY A 61 -4.20 0.62 10.77
CA GLY A 61 -3.49 -0.28 9.87
C GLY A 61 -4.40 -0.85 8.78
N ALA A 62 -5.61 -1.26 9.13
CA ALA A 62 -6.61 -1.74 8.18
C ALA A 62 -7.03 -0.65 7.19
N ALA A 63 -7.23 0.59 7.66
CA ALA A 63 -7.58 1.71 6.80
C ALA A 63 -6.44 2.04 5.80
N VAL A 64 -5.19 2.11 6.29
CA VAL A 64 -4.01 2.35 5.44
C VAL A 64 -3.84 1.24 4.41
N LEU A 65 -3.97 -0.01 4.83
CA LEU A 65 -3.86 -1.17 3.94
C LEU A 65 -4.96 -1.16 2.88
N ALA A 66 -6.21 -0.88 3.25
CA ALA A 66 -7.33 -0.82 2.32
C ALA A 66 -7.13 0.26 1.25
N VAL A 67 -6.68 1.46 1.65
CA VAL A 67 -6.37 2.55 0.72
C VAL A 67 -5.22 2.16 -0.22
N ALA A 68 -4.15 1.57 0.31
CA ALA A 68 -3.01 1.15 -0.49
C ALA A 68 -3.39 0.08 -1.53
N VAL A 69 -4.20 -0.91 -1.13
CA VAL A 69 -4.72 -1.95 -2.02
C VAL A 69 -5.64 -1.35 -3.09
N ALA A 70 -6.56 -0.46 -2.71
CA ALA A 70 -7.46 0.21 -3.66
C ALA A 70 -6.68 1.04 -4.69
N ALA A 71 -5.66 1.78 -4.24
CA ALA A 71 -4.78 2.56 -5.13
C ALA A 71 -3.98 1.65 -6.08
N LEU A 72 -3.49 0.52 -5.61
CA LEU A 72 -2.80 -0.46 -6.45
C LEU A 72 -3.73 -1.04 -7.51
N LEU A 73 -4.95 -1.44 -7.14
CA LEU A 73 -5.96 -1.92 -8.08
C LEU A 73 -6.32 -0.84 -9.12
N GLY A 74 -6.54 0.40 -8.69
CA GLY A 74 -6.82 1.53 -9.57
C GLY A 74 -5.68 1.81 -10.55
N TYR A 75 -4.43 1.74 -10.08
CA TYR A 75 -3.24 1.88 -10.92
C TYR A 75 -3.19 0.77 -11.98
N THR A 76 -3.32 -0.50 -11.58
CA THR A 76 -3.27 -1.64 -12.51
C THR A 76 -4.39 -1.60 -13.55
N ALA A 77 -5.62 -1.26 -13.16
CA ALA A 77 -6.75 -1.13 -14.07
C ALA A 77 -6.52 0.00 -15.09
N SER A 78 -6.00 1.14 -14.64
CA SER A 78 -5.68 2.28 -15.51
C SER A 78 -4.56 1.93 -16.49
N SER A 79 -3.52 1.22 -16.04
CA SER A 79 -2.43 0.75 -16.91
C SER A 79 -2.92 -0.25 -17.96
N ALA A 80 -3.76 -1.22 -17.59
CA ALA A 80 -4.33 -2.18 -18.52
C ALA A 80 -5.22 -1.50 -19.58
N ALA A 81 -6.06 -0.55 -19.17
CA ALA A 81 -6.90 0.22 -20.07
C ALA A 81 -6.07 1.05 -21.07
N TRP A 82 -4.97 1.65 -20.60
CA TRP A 82 -4.03 2.37 -21.46
C TRP A 82 -3.42 1.42 -22.50
N GLN A 83 -2.84 0.28 -22.08
CA GLN A 83 -2.22 -0.69 -23.00
C GLN A 83 -3.20 -1.20 -24.07
N ALA A 84 -4.46 -1.45 -23.70
CA ALA A 84 -5.50 -1.88 -24.62
C ALA A 84 -5.86 -0.83 -25.69
N ARG A 85 -5.77 0.47 -25.36
CA ARG A 85 -5.97 1.57 -26.32
C ARG A 85 -4.79 1.67 -27.30
N TYR A 86 -3.56 1.55 -26.82
CA TYR A 86 -2.37 1.62 -27.67
C TYR A 86 -2.31 0.46 -28.67
N ARG A 87 -2.60 -0.77 -28.24
CA ARG A 87 -2.63 -1.93 -29.16
C ARG A 87 -3.60 -1.71 -30.32
N ARG A 88 -4.84 -1.29 -30.03
CA ARG A 88 -5.84 -0.99 -31.08
C ARG A 88 -5.41 0.12 -32.05
N GLY A 89 -4.67 1.13 -31.57
CA GLY A 89 -4.16 2.20 -32.43
C GLY A 89 -3.08 1.73 -33.40
N ASN A 90 -2.28 0.73 -33.01
CA ASN A 90 -1.21 0.18 -33.85
C ASN A 90 -1.71 -0.84 -34.88
N ASP A 91 -2.78 -1.58 -34.57
CA ASP A 91 -3.35 -2.59 -35.47
C ASP A 91 -4.26 -1.99 -36.56
N GLY A 92 -4.60 -0.70 -36.46
CA GLY A 92 -5.47 0.03 -37.39
C GLY A 92 -4.76 1.06 -38.28
N ALA A 93 -3.42 1.11 -38.24
CA ALA A 93 -2.56 1.98 -39.05
C ALA A 93 -1.74 1.13 -40.03
#